data_AF-A0ABD1S1R6-F1
#
_entry.id   AF-A0ABD1S1R6-F1
#
_cell.length_a   1.000
_cell.length_b   1.000
_cell.length_c   1.000
_cell.angle_alpha   90.00
_cell.angle_beta   90.00
_cell.angle_gamma   90.00
#
_symmetry.space_group_name_H-M   'P 1'
#
loop_
_entity.id
_entity.type
_entity.pdbx_description
1 polymer ?
#
loop_
_entity_poly.entity_id
_entity_poly.type
_entity_poly.pdbx_seq_one_letter_code
_entity_poly.pdbx_strand_id
1 'polypeptide(L)'
;MTVSITPNHEVVSIFAAAFYALFNLFSGFFIPRLIIGQYGDVEETIKVPGMSFDTMIKSYIQDHFGYDPNFKGPVAPALVGFTVLFALLYAYCIKKLNFQMR
;
A
#
# COMPACT_ATOMS: atom_id res chain seq x y z
N MET A 1 -10.07 2.92 16.01
CA MET A 1 -10.55 1.53 15.92
C MET A 1 -9.78 0.58 16.85
N THR A 2 -8.47 0.74 17.05
CA THR A 2 -7.67 -0.11 17.96
C THR A 2 -7.94 0.12 19.46
N VAL A 3 -8.26 1.36 19.85
CA VAL A 3 -8.61 1.75 21.24
C VAL A 3 -9.87 1.07 21.80
N SER A 4 -10.74 0.51 20.94
CA SER A 4 -11.95 -0.20 21.40
C SER A 4 -11.74 -1.69 21.63
N ILE A 5 -10.55 -2.23 21.32
CA ILE A 5 -10.25 -3.67 21.38
C ILE A 5 -9.60 -4.05 22.71
N THR A 6 -8.87 -3.11 23.34
CA THR A 6 -8.15 -3.37 24.58
C THR A 6 -8.29 -2.17 25.53
N PRO A 7 -8.64 -2.38 26.81
CA PRO A 7 -8.73 -1.30 27.79
C PRO A 7 -7.36 -0.81 28.29
N ASN A 8 -6.27 -1.52 27.98
CA ASN A 8 -4.91 -1.12 28.34
C ASN A 8 -4.28 -0.28 27.22
N HIS A 9 -3.95 0.98 27.53
CA HIS A 9 -3.33 1.93 26.60
C HIS A 9 -1.97 1.48 26.05
N GLU A 10 -1.17 0.74 26.82
CA GLU A 10 0.13 0.22 26.36
C GLU A 10 -0.04 -0.86 25.31
N VAL A 11 -1.01 -1.75 25.50
CA VAL A 11 -1.30 -2.81 24.51
C VAL A 11 -1.87 -2.19 23.23
N VAL A 12 -2.69 -1.14 23.36
CA VAL A 12 -3.23 -0.40 22.21
C VAL A 12 -2.12 0.27 21.40
N SER A 13 -1.13 0.90 22.05
CA SER A 13 -0.05 1.59 21.35
C SER A 13 0.86 0.63 20.60
N ILE A 14 1.21 -0.52 21.21
CA ILE A 14 2.01 -1.57 20.55
C ILE A 14 1.28 -2.11 19.32
N PHE A 15 -0.02 -2.39 19.46
CA PHE A 15 -0.83 -2.93 18.36
C PHE A 15 -1.00 -1.91 17.23
N ALA A 16 -1.24 -0.64 17.56
CA ALA A 16 -1.32 0.43 16.56
C ALA A 16 0.02 0.66 15.84
N ALA A 17 1.14 0.66 16.58
CA ALA A 17 2.47 0.81 16.00
C ALA A 17 2.80 -0.31 15.01
N ALA A 18 2.45 -1.56 15.33
CA ALA A 18 2.64 -2.69 14.42
C ALA A 18 1.87 -2.50 13.10
N PHE A 19 0.63 -2.01 13.16
CA PHE A 19 -0.16 -1.71 11.96
C PHE A 19 0.40 -0.56 11.16
N TYR A 20 0.78 0.54 11.81
CA TYR A 20 1.36 1.68 11.12
C TYR A 20 2.68 1.31 10.44
N ALA A 21 3.54 0.54 11.11
CA ALA A 21 4.78 0.03 10.52
C ALA A 21 4.49 -0.84 9.28
N LEU A 22 3.46 -1.69 9.36
CA LEU A 22 3.02 -2.53 8.26
C LEU A 22 2.49 -1.70 7.08
N PHE A 23 1.60 -0.74 7.31
CA PHE A 23 1.10 0.17 6.27
C PHE A 23 2.23 1.00 5.65
N ASN A 24 3.21 1.41 6.45
CA ASN A 24 4.35 2.15 5.95
C ASN A 24 5.22 1.28 5.04
N LEU A 25 5.46 0.01 5.41
CA LEU A 25 6.19 -0.96 4.59
C LEU A 25 5.48 -1.25 3.25
N PHE A 26 4.15 -1.35 3.27
CA PHE A 26 3.36 -1.61 2.07
C PHE A 26 3.04 -0.35 1.25
N SER A 27 3.30 0.86 1.75
CA SER A 27 3.07 2.12 1.02
C SER A 27 3.84 2.18 -0.30
N GLY A 28 5.03 1.57 -0.34
CA GLY A 28 5.88 1.45 -1.54
C GLY A 28 5.24 0.63 -2.67
N PHE A 29 4.21 -0.18 -2.39
CA PHE A 29 3.42 -0.86 -3.42
C PHE A 29 2.17 -0.08 -3.86
N PHE A 30 1.66 0.80 -3.01
CA PHE A 30 0.50 1.64 -3.31
C PHE A 30 0.86 2.82 -4.21
N ILE A 31 1.93 3.54 -3.89
CA ILE A 31 2.34 4.76 -4.62
C ILE A 31 2.59 4.46 -6.12
N PRO A 32 3.36 3.42 -6.50
CA PRO A 32 3.59 3.12 -7.91
C PRO A 32 2.31 2.71 -8.62
N ARG A 33 1.42 1.97 -7.96
CA ARG A 33 0.16 1.54 -8.58
C ARG A 33 -0.73 2.72 -8.96
N LEU A 34 -0.75 3.78 -8.16
CA LEU A 34 -1.49 5.00 -8.49
C LEU A 34 -0.85 5.74 -9.66
N ILE A 35 0.49 5.85 -9.68
CA ILE A 35 1.23 6.52 -10.76
C ILE A 35 1.10 5.76 -12.08
N ILE A 36 1.42 4.46 -12.11
CA ILE A 36 1.33 3.64 -13.33
C ILE A 36 -0.14 3.38 -13.71
N GLY A 37 -1.08 3.51 -12.79
CA GLY A 37 -2.52 3.45 -13.07
C GLY A 37 -3.06 4.71 -13.75
N GLN A 38 -2.58 5.89 -13.37
CA GLN A 38 -3.00 7.17 -13.96
C GLN A 38 -2.20 7.54 -15.21
N TYR A 39 -0.90 7.28 -15.21
CA TYR A 39 0.03 7.74 -16.25
C TYR A 39 0.59 6.60 -17.10
N GLY A 40 0.39 5.34 -16.72
CA GLY A 40 0.98 4.21 -17.42
C GLY A 40 0.33 3.87 -18.77
N ASP A 41 -0.81 4.48 -19.09
CA ASP A 41 -1.51 4.38 -20.39
C ASP A 41 -1.48 5.70 -21.17
N VAL A 42 -0.82 6.72 -20.61
CA VAL A 42 -0.71 8.04 -21.24
C VAL A 42 0.53 8.02 -22.13
N GLU A 43 0.31 8.01 -23.44
CA GLU A 43 1.36 8.10 -24.45
C GLU A 43 1.81 9.55 -24.73
N GLU A 44 1.31 10.50 -23.95
CA GLU A 44 1.65 11.91 -24.09
C GLU A 44 3.13 12.14 -23.78
N THR A 45 3.79 12.87 -24.68
CA THR A 45 5.18 13.27 -24.56
C THR A 45 5.32 14.52 -23.71
N ILE A 46 6.22 14.49 -22.73
CA ILE A 46 6.52 15.63 -21.87
C ILE A 46 7.87 16.27 -22.19
N LYS A 47 7.91 17.60 -22.09
CA LYS A 47 9.15 18.37 -22.14
C LYS A 47 9.74 18.48 -20.74
N VAL A 48 10.77 17.69 -20.49
CA VAL A 48 11.49 17.72 -19.21
C VAL A 48 12.64 18.75 -19.30
N PRO A 49 12.70 19.75 -18.41
CA PRO A 49 13.82 20.70 -18.38
C PRO A 49 15.15 19.93 -18.19
N GLY A 50 16.07 20.04 -19.15
CA GLY A 50 17.36 19.35 -19.13
C GLY A 50 17.48 18.14 -20.07
N MET A 51 16.41 17.78 -20.81
CA MET A 51 16.44 16.75 -21.85
C MET A 51 16.14 17.37 -23.22
N SER A 52 16.91 17.01 -24.25
CA SER A 52 16.79 17.62 -25.59
C SER A 52 15.67 17.02 -26.45
N PHE A 53 15.08 15.90 -26.01
CA PHE A 53 14.05 15.16 -26.75
C PHE A 53 12.80 15.01 -25.90
N ASP A 54 11.65 15.10 -26.57
CA ASP A 54 10.35 14.85 -25.98
C ASP A 54 10.25 13.34 -25.66
N THR A 55 10.19 12.99 -24.39
CA THR A 55 10.09 11.59 -23.94
C THR A 55 8.66 11.28 -23.53
N MET A 56 8.25 10.03 -23.72
CA MET A 56 6.94 9.58 -23.25
C MET A 56 6.95 9.57 -21.72
N ILE A 57 5.86 10.04 -21.10
CA ILE A 57 5.68 10.02 -19.63
C ILE A 57 5.99 8.64 -19.04
N LYS A 58 5.54 7.58 -19.71
CA LYS A 58 5.77 6.18 -19.32
C LYS A 58 7.27 5.82 -19.27
N SER A 59 8.04 6.20 -20.29
CA SER A 59 9.49 5.93 -20.35
C SER A 59 10.25 6.70 -19.29
N TYR A 60 9.88 7.96 -19.05
CA TYR A 60 10.48 8.76 -17.98
C TYR A 60 10.25 8.15 -16.59
N ILE A 61 9.01 7.70 -16.31
CA ILE A 61 8.68 7.06 -15.03
C ILE A 61 9.44 5.73 -14.87
N GLN A 62 9.59 4.97 -15.95
CA GLN A 62 10.32 3.70 -15.92
C GLN A 62 11.83 3.92 -15.71
N ASP A 63 12.46 4.83 -16.46
CA ASP A 63 13.90 5.07 -16.40
C ASP A 63 14.34 5.82 -15.13
N HIS A 64 13.50 6.74 -14.61
CA HIS A 64 13.85 7.56 -13.45
C HIS A 64 13.43 6.94 -12.11
N PHE A 65 12.27 6.28 -12.07
CA PHE A 65 11.74 5.70 -10.83
C PHE A 65 11.83 4.16 -10.78
N GLY A 66 12.22 3.50 -11.88
CA GLY A 66 12.37 2.04 -11.93
C GLY A 66 11.05 1.26 -11.90
N TYR A 67 9.93 1.92 -12.17
CA TYR A 67 8.61 1.30 -12.11
C TYR A 67 8.28 0.55 -13.39
N ASP A 68 8.30 -0.79 -13.32
CA ASP A 68 7.97 -1.63 -14.47
C ASP A 68 6.44 -1.72 -14.68
N PRO A 69 5.90 -1.32 -15.84
CA PRO A 69 4.46 -1.35 -16.12
C PRO A 69 3.86 -2.77 -16.06
N ASN A 70 4.68 -3.80 -16.28
CA ASN A 70 4.24 -5.20 -16.26
C ASN A 70 4.00 -5.72 -14.83
N PHE A 71 4.53 -5.02 -13.82
CA PHE A 71 4.40 -5.41 -12.41
C PHE A 71 2.99 -5.14 -11.83
N LYS A 72 2.07 -4.55 -12.60
CA LYS A 72 0.67 -4.33 -12.19
C LYS A 72 -0.07 -5.63 -11.86
N GLY A 73 0.22 -6.71 -12.59
CA GLY A 73 -0.50 -7.98 -12.50
C GLY A 73 -0.35 -8.66 -11.13
N PRO A 74 0.88 -8.97 -10.66
CA PRO A 74 1.10 -9.63 -9.37
C PRO A 74 0.77 -8.78 -8.14
N VAL A 75 0.90 -7.46 -8.24
CA VAL A 75 0.65 -6.54 -7.11
C VAL A 75 -0.83 -6.51 -6.71
N ALA A 76 -1.75 -6.65 -7.67
CA ALA A 76 -3.18 -6.63 -7.40
C ALA A 76 -3.65 -7.78 -6.47
N PRO A 77 -3.41 -9.07 -6.76
CA PRO A 77 -3.79 -10.18 -5.88
C PRO A 77 -3.01 -10.18 -4.57
N ALA A 78 -1.74 -9.73 -4.56
CA ALA A 78 -0.97 -9.59 -3.33
C ALA A 78 -1.65 -8.62 -2.35
N LEU A 79 -2.15 -7.49 -2.85
CA LEU A 79 -2.85 -6.48 -2.04
C LEU A 79 -4.20 -6.98 -1.52
N VAL A 80 -4.97 -7.68 -2.36
CA VAL A 80 -6.26 -8.27 -1.98
C VAL A 80 -6.05 -9.37 -0.94
N GLY A 81 -5.10 -10.27 -1.17
CA GLY A 81 -4.76 -11.34 -0.23
C GLY A 81 -4.30 -10.81 1.12
N PHE A 82 -3.46 -9.76 1.12
CA PHE A 82 -3.04 -9.08 2.34
C PHE A 82 -4.23 -8.48 3.10
N THR A 83 -5.16 -7.81 2.40
CA THR A 83 -6.36 -7.21 3.02
C THR A 83 -7.28 -8.28 3.62
N VAL A 84 -7.47 -9.41 2.93
CA VAL A 84 -8.29 -10.52 3.41
C VAL A 84 -7.65 -11.20 4.63
N LEU A 85 -6.34 -11.48 4.58
CA LEU A 85 -5.59 -12.01 5.72
C LEU A 85 -5.78 -11.11 6.94
N PHE A 86 -5.66 -9.80 6.72
CA PHE A 86 -5.80 -8.82 7.78
C PHE A 86 -7.22 -8.80 8.38
N ALA A 87 -8.25 -8.86 7.55
CA ALA A 87 -9.64 -8.94 7.99
C ALA A 87 -9.91 -10.22 8.81
N LEU A 88 -9.34 -11.36 8.38
CA LEU A 88 -9.46 -12.63 9.11
C LEU A 88 -8.74 -12.58 10.46
N LEU A 89 -7.53 -12.02 10.49
CA LEU A 89 -6.77 -11.84 11.72
C LEU A 89 -7.51 -10.91 12.69
N TYR A 90 -8.09 -9.83 12.18
CA TYR A 90 -8.92 -8.93 12.97
C TYR A 90 -10.17 -9.61 13.54
N ALA A 91 -10.91 -10.35 12.70
CA ALA A 91 -12.08 -11.13 13.14
C ALA A 91 -11.71 -12.20 14.18
N TYR A 92 -10.56 -12.86 14.00
CA TYR A 92 -10.01 -13.80 14.98
C TYR A 92 -9.65 -13.11 16.29
N CYS A 93 -8.98 -11.96 16.24
CA CYS A 93 -8.67 -11.16 17.42
C CYS A 93 -9.94 -10.79 18.18
N ILE A 94 -11.01 -10.32 17.51
CA ILE A 94 -12.29 -10.02 18.19
C ILE A 94 -12.88 -11.28 18.84
N LYS A 95 -12.94 -12.40 18.11
CA LYS A 95 -13.53 -13.65 18.61
C LYS A 95 -12.76 -14.23 19.79
N LYS A 96 -11.43 -14.15 19.76
CA LYS A 96 -10.54 -14.74 20.77
C LYS A 96 -10.30 -13.81 21.97
N LEU A 97 -10.25 -12.50 21.73
CA LEU A 97 -10.06 -11.52 22.80
C LEU A 97 -11.31 -11.25 23.60
N ASN A 98 -12.50 -11.73 23.17
CA ASN A 98 -13.78 -11.74 23.89
C ASN A 98 -13.70 -11.07 25.27
N PHE A 99 -13.59 -9.74 25.29
CA PHE A 99 -13.40 -8.92 26.50
C PHE A 99 -14.72 -8.80 27.28
N GLN A 100 -15.57 -9.82 27.15
CA GLN A 100 -16.81 -10.03 27.90
C GLN A 100 -16.67 -11.22 28.86
N MET A 101 -15.50 -11.43 29.46
CA MET A 101 -15.45 -12.07 30.77
C MET A 101 -15.08 -11.03 31.82
N ARG A 102 -16.03 -10.13 32.04
CA ARG A 102 -16.43 -9.81 33.40
C ARG A 102 -17.59 -10.72 33.75
#